data_AF-A0A7J6HA38-F1
#
_entry.id   AF-A0A7J6HA38-F1
#
_cell.length_a   1.000
_cell.length_b   1.000
_cell.length_c   1.000
_cell.angle_alpha   90.00
_cell.angle_beta   90.00
_cell.angle_gamma   90.00
#
_symmetry.space_group_name_H-M   'P 1'
#
loop_
_entity.id
_entity.type
_entity.pdbx_description
1 polymer ?
#
loop_
_entity_poly.entity_id
_entity_poly.type
_entity_poly.pdbx_seq_one_letter_code
_entity_poly.pdbx_strand_id
1 'polypeptide(L)'
;MIDKITKPKMTHLKEIQHYVIIEGTLYYRSSDGVLARCLNQEEAVNRMEEIHNITCGIEGPKLSRRLQRAGYCWLEMEEDAAKLKRDCPHCQLMFNSTEAILMTEVDDWRWPYKEYLRGKVAPCDKKQKE
;
A
#
# COMPACT_ATOMS: atom_id res chain seq x y z
N MET A 1 4.36 -20.72 -8.00
CA MET A 1 5.50 -19.80 -7.79
C MET A 1 6.77 -20.56 -7.46
N ILE A 2 6.77 -21.35 -6.39
CA ILE A 2 7.91 -22.15 -5.93
C ILE A 2 8.45 -23.02 -7.07
N ASP A 3 7.61 -23.74 -7.82
CA ASP A 3 8.04 -24.60 -8.94
C ASP A 3 8.85 -23.91 -10.04
N LYS A 4 8.59 -22.61 -10.29
CA LYS A 4 9.35 -21.82 -11.28
C LYS A 4 10.77 -21.50 -10.77
N ILE A 5 10.93 -21.41 -9.46
CA ILE A 5 12.21 -21.12 -8.77
C ILE A 5 12.98 -22.42 -8.53
N THR A 6 12.31 -23.52 -8.17
CA THR A 6 12.94 -24.84 -7.98
C THR A 6 13.35 -25.53 -9.28
N LYS A 7 12.82 -25.10 -10.43
CA LYS A 7 13.21 -25.58 -11.77
C LYS A 7 13.64 -24.41 -12.66
N PRO A 8 14.79 -23.78 -12.39
CA PRO A 8 15.21 -22.58 -13.09
C PRO A 8 15.54 -22.88 -14.57
N LYS A 9 15.01 -22.06 -15.48
CA LYS A 9 15.58 -21.93 -16.84
C LYS A 9 16.79 -21.00 -16.76
N MET A 10 17.82 -21.26 -17.57
CA MET A 10 19.11 -20.56 -17.55
C MET A 10 19.01 -19.02 -17.68
N THR A 11 17.90 -18.52 -18.25
CA THR A 11 17.58 -17.09 -18.40
C THR A 11 17.16 -16.37 -17.11
N HIS A 12 16.75 -17.10 -16.06
CA HIS A 12 16.26 -16.51 -14.80
C HIS A 12 17.30 -16.50 -13.67
N LEU A 13 18.54 -16.94 -13.91
CA LEU A 13 19.54 -17.10 -12.86
C LEU A 13 19.87 -15.81 -12.09
N LYS A 14 19.84 -14.65 -12.78
CA LYS A 14 20.05 -13.33 -12.13
C LYS A 14 18.91 -12.94 -11.19
N GLU A 15 17.68 -13.35 -11.48
CA GLU A 15 16.50 -13.08 -10.64
C GLU A 15 16.44 -14.04 -9.45
N ILE A 16 16.97 -15.25 -9.61
CA ILE A 16 16.94 -16.32 -8.60
C ILE A 16 18.07 -16.17 -7.57
N GLN A 17 19.10 -15.36 -7.83
CA GLN A 17 20.21 -15.13 -6.89
C GLN A 17 19.75 -14.62 -5.50
N HIS A 18 18.57 -13.99 -5.46
CA HIS A 18 17.99 -13.45 -4.24
C HIS A 18 17.19 -14.49 -3.46
N TYR A 19 17.03 -15.71 -3.95
CA TYR A 19 16.24 -16.74 -3.29
C TYR A 19 17.13 -17.79 -2.61
N VAL A 20 16.76 -18.17 -1.39
CA VAL A 20 17.49 -19.14 -0.56
C VAL A 20 16.50 -20.13 0.05
N ILE A 21 16.87 -21.40 0.13
CA ILE A 21 16.08 -22.43 0.82
C ILE A 21 16.70 -22.65 2.21
N ILE A 22 15.88 -22.51 3.25
CA ILE A 22 16.26 -22.77 4.65
C ILE A 22 15.25 -23.78 5.19
N GLU A 23 15.74 -24.94 5.65
CA GLU A 23 14.91 -26.03 6.20
C GLU A 23 13.73 -26.43 5.28
N GLY A 24 13.98 -26.46 3.96
CA GLY A 24 12.95 -26.82 2.97
C GLY A 24 11.94 -25.71 2.65
N THR A 25 12.08 -24.54 3.27
CA THR A 25 11.25 -23.36 3.01
C THR A 25 11.99 -22.34 2.15
N LEU A 26 11.32 -21.78 1.15
CA LEU A 26 11.89 -20.78 0.25
C LEU A 26 11.79 -19.38 0.86
N TYR A 27 12.88 -18.62 0.79
CA TYR A 27 13.00 -17.24 1.25
C TYR A 27 13.55 -16.34 0.14
N TYR A 28 13.10 -15.09 0.11
CA TYR A 28 13.67 -14.00 -0.67
C TYR A 28 14.55 -13.13 0.22
N ARG A 29 15.76 -12.83 -0.25
CA ARG A 29 16.77 -11.99 0.39
C ARG A 29 16.85 -10.65 -0.32
N SER A 30 16.42 -9.60 0.38
CA SER A 30 16.55 -8.23 -0.11
C SER A 30 18.01 -7.78 -0.14
N SER A 31 18.30 -6.70 -0.86
CA SER A 31 19.61 -6.02 -0.86
C SER A 31 20.08 -5.66 0.55
N ASP A 32 19.13 -5.35 1.43
CA ASP A 32 19.37 -4.92 2.81
C ASP A 32 19.66 -6.11 3.74
N GLY A 33 19.68 -7.34 3.20
CA GLY A 33 19.95 -8.57 3.94
C GLY A 33 18.75 -9.16 4.69
N VAL A 34 17.57 -8.54 4.58
CA VAL A 34 16.34 -9.02 5.22
C VAL A 34 15.79 -10.23 4.45
N LEU A 35 15.36 -11.26 5.18
CA LEU A 35 14.73 -12.45 4.62
C LEU A 35 13.20 -12.36 4.75
N ALA A 36 12.51 -12.66 3.66
CA ALA A 36 11.05 -12.81 3.62
C ALA A 36 10.69 -14.21 3.12
N ARG A 37 9.79 -14.91 3.82
CA ARG A 37 9.29 -16.23 3.44
C ARG A 37 8.47 -16.12 2.17
N CYS A 38 8.78 -16.95 1.17
CA CYS A 38 7.97 -17.08 -0.02
C CYS A 38 6.74 -17.93 0.28
N LEU A 39 5.55 -17.37 0.06
CA LEU A 39 4.29 -18.08 0.28
C LEU A 39 3.87 -18.83 -0.99
N ASN A 40 3.18 -19.96 -0.81
CA ASN A 40 2.41 -20.55 -1.89
C ASN A 40 1.12 -19.73 -2.13
N GLN A 41 0.36 -20.05 -3.19
CA GLN A 41 -0.81 -19.25 -3.55
C GLN A 41 -1.90 -19.27 -2.46
N GLU A 42 -2.15 -20.43 -1.86
CA GLU A 42 -3.17 -20.61 -0.82
C GLU A 42 -2.80 -19.85 0.46
N GLU A 43 -1.55 -20.00 0.92
CA GLU A 43 -1.01 -19.25 2.05
C GLU A 43 -1.03 -17.75 1.80
N ALA A 44 -0.69 -17.32 0.57
CA ALA A 44 -0.67 -15.91 0.20
C ALA A 44 -2.06 -15.29 0.30
N VAL A 45 -3.10 -15.96 -0.20
CA VAL A 45 -4.49 -15.51 -0.08
C VAL A 45 -4.88 -15.41 1.39
N ASN A 46 -4.67 -16.47 2.17
CA ASN A 46 -5.04 -16.49 3.59
C ASN A 46 -4.35 -15.37 4.39
N ARG A 47 -3.03 -15.19 4.19
CA ARG A 47 -2.27 -14.14 4.89
C ARG A 47 -2.64 -12.75 4.43
N MET A 48 -2.94 -12.57 3.15
CA MET A 48 -3.40 -11.30 2.62
C MET A 48 -4.73 -10.89 3.24
N GLU A 49 -5.70 -11.80 3.25
CA GLU A 49 -7.03 -11.55 3.84
C GLU A 49 -6.95 -11.27 5.33
N GLU A 50 -6.15 -12.04 6.08
CA GLU A 50 -5.92 -11.83 7.51
C GLU A 50 -5.41 -10.41 7.79
N ILE A 51 -4.32 -10.00 7.14
CA ILE A 51 -3.74 -8.67 7.35
C ILE A 51 -4.68 -7.58 6.83
N HIS A 52 -5.36 -7.81 5.70
CA HIS A 52 -6.34 -6.87 5.19
C HIS A 52 -7.47 -6.64 6.19
N ASN A 53 -8.07 -7.68 6.73
CA ASN A 53 -9.18 -7.58 7.67
C ASN A 53 -8.80 -6.79 8.93
N ILE A 54 -7.57 -6.97 9.43
CA ILE A 54 -7.04 -6.22 10.58
C ILE A 54 -6.81 -4.74 10.24
N THR A 55 -6.49 -4.44 8.97
CA THR A 55 -6.00 -3.13 8.55
C THR A 55 -6.91 -2.37 7.60
N CYS A 56 -8.09 -2.93 7.32
CA CYS A 56 -9.06 -2.38 6.37
C CYS A 56 -9.52 -1.01 6.85
N GLY A 57 -9.53 -0.03 5.94
CA GLY A 57 -9.90 1.36 6.26
C GLY A 57 -8.85 2.17 7.02
N ILE A 58 -7.78 1.55 7.51
CA ILE A 58 -6.70 2.26 8.21
C ILE A 58 -5.76 2.91 7.19
N GLU A 59 -5.65 4.23 7.23
CA GLU A 59 -4.64 4.96 6.46
C GLU A 59 -3.23 4.48 6.82
N GLY A 60 -2.38 4.32 5.80
CA GLY A 60 -1.01 3.88 6.02
C GLY A 60 -0.41 3.18 4.80
N PRO A 61 0.68 2.41 5.00
CA PRO A 61 1.36 1.71 3.92
C PRO A 61 0.43 0.75 3.18
N LYS A 62 0.71 0.58 1.87
CA LYS A 62 0.05 -0.43 1.03
C LYS A 62 0.09 -1.80 1.70
N LEU A 63 -0.96 -2.60 1.47
CA LEU A 63 -1.07 -3.95 2.03
C LEU A 63 0.14 -4.83 1.69
N SER A 64 0.66 -4.76 0.46
CA SER A 64 1.91 -5.43 0.05
C SER A 64 3.09 -5.07 0.94
N ARG A 65 3.24 -3.78 1.30
CA ARG A 65 4.31 -3.32 2.18
C ARG A 65 4.14 -3.81 3.61
N ARG A 66 2.89 -3.92 4.10
CA ARG A 66 2.59 -4.51 5.42
C ARG A 66 2.97 -5.99 5.45
N LEU A 67 2.64 -6.75 4.40
CA LEU A 67 3.02 -8.15 4.24
C LEU A 67 4.55 -8.34 4.17
N GLN A 68 5.26 -7.50 3.41
CA GLN A 68 6.73 -7.52 3.35
C GLN A 68 7.35 -7.27 4.72
N ARG A 69 6.82 -6.31 5.48
CA ARG A 69 7.28 -6.01 6.85
C ARG A 69 6.97 -7.15 7.84
N ALA A 70 5.92 -7.92 7.58
CA ALA A 70 5.63 -9.16 8.31
C ALA A 70 6.52 -10.34 7.88
N GLY A 71 7.44 -10.13 6.92
CA GLY A 71 8.38 -11.14 6.47
C GLY A 71 7.78 -12.11 5.45
N TYR A 72 6.75 -11.70 4.69
CA TYR A 72 6.16 -12.51 3.64
C TYR A 72 6.39 -11.90 2.26
N CYS A 73 6.51 -12.76 1.24
CA CYS A 73 6.62 -12.34 -0.16
C CYS A 73 6.03 -13.39 -1.11
N TRP A 74 5.58 -12.95 -2.29
CA TRP A 74 5.39 -13.78 -3.48
C TRP A 74 5.42 -12.89 -4.73
N LEU A 75 5.48 -13.50 -5.91
CA LEU A 75 5.76 -12.79 -7.18
C LEU A 75 4.70 -11.72 -7.50
N GLU A 76 3.43 -12.09 -7.42
CA GLU A 76 2.28 -11.23 -7.79
C GLU A 76 1.71 -10.45 -6.59
N MET A 77 2.51 -10.27 -5.53
CA MET A 77 2.04 -9.69 -4.26
C MET A 77 1.42 -8.31 -4.41
N GLU A 78 2.01 -7.45 -5.23
CA GLU A 78 1.48 -6.10 -5.40
C GLU A 78 0.14 -6.10 -6.15
N GLU A 79 0.02 -6.92 -7.19
CA GLU A 79 -1.19 -7.03 -8.00
C GLU A 79 -2.34 -7.65 -7.20
N ASP A 80 -2.06 -8.76 -6.51
CA ASP A 80 -3.04 -9.44 -5.66
C ASP A 80 -3.55 -8.50 -4.55
N ALA A 81 -2.63 -7.77 -3.89
CA ALA A 81 -2.98 -6.85 -2.81
C ALA A 81 -3.79 -5.65 -3.33
N ALA A 82 -3.46 -5.13 -4.52
CA ALA A 82 -4.22 -4.07 -5.16
C ALA A 82 -5.60 -4.55 -5.60
N LYS A 83 -5.72 -5.79 -6.08
CA LYS A 83 -6.99 -6.42 -6.44
C LYS A 83 -7.90 -6.56 -5.21
N LEU A 84 -7.41 -7.14 -4.12
CA LEU A 84 -8.19 -7.26 -2.89
C LEU A 84 -8.69 -5.92 -2.37
N LYS A 85 -7.83 -4.89 -2.36
CA LYS A 85 -8.23 -3.54 -1.94
C LYS A 85 -9.30 -2.95 -2.86
N ARG A 86 -9.20 -3.17 -4.18
CA ARG A 86 -10.20 -2.73 -5.15
C ARG A 86 -11.52 -3.44 -4.97
N ASP A 87 -11.52 -4.74 -4.66
CA ASP A 87 -12.75 -5.53 -4.52
C ASP A 87 -13.43 -5.34 -3.15
N CYS A 88 -12.73 -4.76 -2.17
CA CYS A 88 -13.24 -4.51 -0.82
C CYS A 88 -14.19 -3.30 -0.78
N PRO A 89 -15.50 -3.48 -0.43
CA PRO A 89 -16.47 -2.38 -0.39
C PRO A 89 -16.10 -1.25 0.57
N HIS A 90 -15.54 -1.61 1.73
CA HIS A 90 -15.10 -0.62 2.71
C HIS A 90 -13.94 0.25 2.18
N CYS A 91 -12.97 -0.37 1.50
CA CYS A 91 -11.87 0.37 0.88
C CYS A 91 -12.32 1.21 -0.32
N GLN A 92 -13.30 0.76 -1.10
CA GLN A 92 -13.89 1.53 -2.20
C GLN A 92 -14.58 2.80 -1.68
N LEU A 93 -15.36 2.68 -0.59
CA LEU A 93 -16.03 3.83 0.03
C LEU A 93 -15.02 4.87 0.54
N MET A 94 -13.94 4.43 1.18
CA MET A 94 -12.89 5.33 1.65
C MET A 94 -12.22 6.06 0.48
N PHE A 95 -11.86 5.36 -0.59
CA PHE A 95 -11.26 5.97 -1.79
C PHE A 95 -12.18 7.03 -2.40
N ASN A 96 -13.46 6.71 -2.56
CA ASN A 96 -14.47 7.65 -3.08
C ASN A 96 -14.70 8.83 -2.13
N SER A 97 -14.63 8.61 -0.81
CA SER A 97 -14.76 9.68 0.17
C SER A 97 -13.57 10.63 0.15
N THR A 98 -12.33 10.15 -0.03
CA THR A 98 -11.14 11.02 -0.07
C THR A 98 -11.11 11.88 -1.33
N GLU A 99 -11.52 11.34 -2.48
CA GLU A 99 -11.70 12.13 -3.71
C GLU A 99 -12.82 13.18 -3.55
N ALA A 100 -13.92 12.82 -2.87
CA ALA A 100 -15.00 13.77 -2.57
C ALA A 100 -14.56 14.86 -1.58
N ILE A 101 -13.82 14.51 -0.52
CA ILE A 101 -13.31 15.44 0.50
C ILE A 101 -12.28 16.42 -0.10
N LEU A 102 -11.40 15.94 -0.99
CA LEU A 102 -10.44 16.81 -1.70
C LEU A 102 -11.14 17.90 -2.53
N MET A 103 -12.35 17.61 -3.03
CA MET A 103 -13.14 18.57 -3.80
C MET A 103 -14.01 19.49 -2.93
N THR A 104 -14.33 19.09 -1.69
CA THR A 104 -15.26 19.85 -0.83
C THR A 104 -14.58 20.64 0.29
N GLU A 105 -13.39 20.27 0.74
CA GLU A 105 -12.74 20.85 1.94
C GLU A 105 -11.41 21.57 1.69
N VAL A 106 -11.06 21.87 0.44
CA VAL A 106 -10.07 22.94 0.24
C VAL A 106 -10.84 24.25 0.26
N ASP A 107 -10.98 24.83 1.45
CA ASP A 107 -11.33 26.25 1.58
C ASP A 107 -10.46 27.01 0.59
N ASP A 108 -11.08 27.60 -0.44
CA ASP A 108 -10.36 28.34 -1.46
C ASP A 108 -9.52 29.38 -0.73
N TRP A 109 -8.19 29.22 -0.75
CA TRP A 109 -7.27 30.11 -0.03
C TRP A 109 -7.45 31.57 -0.46
N ARG A 110 -8.08 31.81 -1.62
CA ARG A 110 -8.44 33.14 -2.13
C ARG A 110 -9.71 33.72 -1.50
N TRP A 111 -10.46 32.95 -0.70
CA TRP A 111 -11.70 33.36 -0.04
C TRP A 111 -11.57 34.70 0.69
N PRO A 112 -10.52 34.96 1.50
CA PRO A 112 -10.33 36.26 2.14
C PRO A 112 -10.15 37.42 1.15
N TYR A 113 -9.50 37.17 0.01
CA TYR A 113 -9.28 38.17 -1.05
C TYR A 113 -10.56 38.42 -1.88
N LYS A 114 -11.37 37.39 -2.13
CA LYS A 114 -12.65 37.53 -2.83
C LYS A 114 -13.63 38.38 -2.03
N GLU A 115 -13.72 38.18 -0.71
CA GLU A 115 -14.55 39.02 0.17
C GLU A 115 -14.01 40.46 0.26
N TYR A 116 -12.69 40.65 0.28
CA TYR A 116 -12.09 41.98 0.21
C TYR A 116 -12.48 42.73 -1.07
N LEU A 117 -12.39 42.08 -2.23
CA LEU A 117 -12.75 42.69 -3.52
C LEU A 117 -14.26 43.00 -3.62
N ARG A 118 -15.12 42.19 -2.97
CA ARG A 118 -16.58 42.35 -3.01
C ARG A 118 -17.10 43.39 -2.03
N GLY A 119 -16.50 43.52 -0.85
CA GLY A 119 -17.02 44.34 0.25
C GLY A 119 -16.07 45.44 0.76
N LYS A 120 -14.85 45.54 0.25
CA LYS A 120 -13.76 46.40 0.77
C LYS A 120 -13.47 46.19 2.28
N VAL A 121 -13.79 45.02 2.82
CA VAL A 121 -13.46 44.65 4.20
C VAL A 121 -12.10 43.96 4.20
N ALA A 122 -11.08 44.60 4.76
CA ALA A 122 -9.73 44.03 4.84
C ALA A 122 -9.74 42.71 5.64
N PRO A 123 -9.01 41.67 5.20
CA PRO A 123 -8.82 40.46 6.00
C PRO A 123 -8.24 40.86 7.36
N CYS A 124 -8.94 40.54 8.45
CA CYS A 124 -8.45 40.83 9.78
C CYS A 124 -7.33 39.82 10.11
N ASP A 125 -6.11 40.30 10.37
CA ASP A 125 -4.94 39.48 10.73
C ASP A 125 -5.22 38.66 11.99
N LYS A 126 -5.80 37.48 11.83
CA LYS A 126 -5.86 36.50 12.91
C LYS A 126 -4.49 35.84 12.99
N LYS A 127 -3.63 36.38 13.86
CA LYS A 127 -2.44 35.67 14.34
C LYS A 127 -2.86 34.26 14.77
N GLN A 128 -2.21 33.26 14.19
CA GLN A 128 -2.29 31.87 14.61
C GLN A 128 -2.07 31.79 16.13
N LYS A 129 -3.02 31.18 16.84
CA LYS A 129 -2.79 30.71 18.21
C LYS A 129 -2.74 29.19 18.15
N GLU A 130 -1.71 28.69 18.84
CA GLU A 130 -1.28 27.30 19.05
C GLU A 130 -2.38 26.27 19.24
#